data_AF-A0A484YSL1-F1
#
_entry.id   AF-A0A484YSL1-F1
#
_cell.length_a   1.000
_cell.length_b   1.000
_cell.length_c   1.000
_cell.angle_alpha   90.00
_cell.angle_beta   90.00
_cell.angle_gamma   90.00
#
_symmetry.space_group_name_H-M   'P 1'
#
loop_
_entity.id
_entity.type
_entity.pdbx_description
1 polymer ?
#
loop_
_entity_poly.entity_id
_entity_poly.type
_entity_poly.pdbx_seq_one_letter_code
_entity_poly.pdbx_strand_id
1 'polypeptide(L)'
;MKNITLWQRLRQVSISTSLRCAFLMGALLTLIVSSVSLYSWHEQSSQIRYSLDKYFPRIHSAFLIEGNLNLVVDQLNEFLQAPNTTVRLQLRTQIIQHLDTIERLSRGLSSRERQQLTVILQDSRSLLSELDRALYNMFLLREKVSELSARIDWLHDDFTTELNSLVQDFTWQQGTLLDQIASRQGDTAQYLKRSREVQNEQQQVYTLARIENQIVDDLRDRLNELKSGRDDDIQVETHLRYFENLKKTADENIRMLDDWPGTITLRQTIDELLDMGIVKNKMPDTMREYVAAQKALEDASRTREATQGRFRTLLEAQAWQYSSTNADV
;
A
#
# COMPACT_ATOMS: atom_id res chain seq x y z
N MET A 1 -99.70 -3.47 -59.99
CA MET A 1 -99.53 -2.01 -59.78
C MET A 1 -99.81 -1.76 -58.29
N LYS A 2 -98.94 -1.23 -57.43
CA LYS A 2 -97.80 -0.30 -57.56
C LYS A 2 -96.71 -0.71 -56.58
N ASN A 3 -95.46 -0.73 -57.05
CA ASN A 3 -94.25 -0.68 -56.23
C ASN A 3 -94.25 0.66 -55.47
N ILE A 4 -94.34 0.59 -54.13
CA ILE A 4 -94.06 1.74 -53.27
C ILE A 4 -92.72 1.47 -52.63
N THR A 5 -91.74 2.24 -53.10
CA THR A 5 -90.31 2.11 -52.84
C THR A 5 -89.98 2.48 -51.40
N LEU A 6 -89.09 1.69 -50.77
CA LEU A 6 -88.45 1.97 -49.47
C LEU A 6 -87.86 3.40 -49.36
N TRP A 7 -87.60 4.03 -50.51
CA TRP A 7 -87.16 5.42 -50.64
C TRP A 7 -88.17 6.48 -50.19
N GLN A 8 -89.48 6.18 -50.11
CA GLN A 8 -90.48 7.15 -49.62
C GLN A 8 -90.64 7.18 -48.09
N ARG A 9 -90.25 6.11 -47.37
CA ARG A 9 -90.23 6.13 -45.89
C ARG A 9 -89.04 6.89 -45.30
N LEU A 10 -87.95 7.03 -46.05
CA LEU A 10 -86.78 7.82 -45.65
C LEU A 10 -87.03 9.34 -45.72
N ARG A 11 -88.11 9.79 -46.38
CA ARG A 11 -88.40 11.23 -46.60
C ARG A 11 -89.35 11.85 -45.56
N GLN A 12 -89.80 11.10 -44.56
CA GLN A 12 -90.68 11.55 -43.47
C GLN A 12 -90.04 11.38 -42.08
N VAL A 13 -88.72 11.49 -41.99
CA VAL A 13 -88.09 11.69 -40.68
C VAL A 13 -88.42 13.13 -40.25
N SER A 14 -89.41 13.27 -39.36
CA SER A 14 -89.70 14.53 -38.68
C SER A 14 -88.40 15.13 -38.14
N ILE A 15 -88.19 16.43 -38.35
CA ILE A 15 -87.00 17.19 -37.90
C ILE A 15 -86.64 16.85 -36.44
N SER A 16 -87.65 16.61 -35.59
CA SER A 16 -87.48 16.19 -34.19
C SER A 16 -86.76 14.84 -34.02
N THR A 17 -87.07 13.86 -34.86
CA THR A 17 -86.45 12.52 -34.83
C THR A 17 -85.00 12.56 -35.32
N SER A 18 -84.73 13.35 -36.36
CA SER A 18 -83.36 13.58 -36.85
C SER A 18 -82.52 14.31 -35.79
N LEU A 19 -83.10 15.30 -35.09
CA LEU A 19 -82.43 16.00 -34.00
C LEU A 19 -82.14 15.06 -32.83
N ARG A 20 -83.09 14.20 -32.44
CA ARG A 20 -82.90 13.19 -31.37
C ARG A 20 -81.84 12.15 -31.73
N CYS A 21 -81.81 11.67 -32.98
CA CYS A 21 -80.74 10.78 -33.46
C CYS A 21 -79.38 11.48 -33.48
N ALA A 22 -79.31 12.76 -33.85
CA ALA A 22 -78.07 13.54 -33.80
C ALA A 22 -77.57 13.73 -32.36
N PHE A 23 -78.47 14.00 -31.40
CA PHE A 23 -78.11 14.06 -29.97
C PHE A 23 -77.67 12.71 -29.42
N LEU A 24 -78.35 11.61 -29.78
CA LEU A 24 -77.95 10.26 -29.36
C LEU A 24 -76.59 9.85 -29.94
N MET A 25 -76.35 10.12 -31.24
CA MET A 25 -75.07 9.85 -31.86
C MET A 25 -73.97 10.73 -31.27
N GLY A 26 -74.25 12.02 -31.02
CA GLY A 26 -73.33 12.92 -30.33
C GLY A 26 -72.98 12.45 -28.92
N ALA A 27 -73.97 12.03 -28.14
CA ALA A 27 -73.78 11.49 -26.79
C ALA A 27 -73.02 10.15 -26.80
N LEU A 28 -73.23 9.31 -27.80
CA LEU A 28 -72.50 8.05 -27.94
C LEU A 28 -71.05 8.30 -28.35
N LEU A 29 -70.80 9.27 -29.23
CA LEU A 29 -69.46 9.67 -29.65
C LEU A 29 -68.68 10.30 -28.49
N THR A 30 -69.32 11.14 -27.67
CA THR A 30 -68.67 11.68 -26.47
C THR A 30 -68.37 10.58 -25.44
N LEU A 31 -69.24 9.57 -25.29
CA LEU A 31 -69.00 8.44 -24.40
C LEU A 31 -67.82 7.58 -24.88
N ILE A 32 -67.70 7.35 -26.19
CA ILE A 32 -66.55 6.65 -26.79
C ILE A 32 -65.27 7.47 -26.59
N VAL A 33 -65.29 8.77 -26.88
CA VAL A 33 -64.11 9.65 -26.69
C VAL A 33 -63.70 9.72 -25.22
N SER A 34 -64.66 9.80 -24.29
CA SER A 34 -64.39 9.73 -22.86
C SER A 34 -63.82 8.38 -22.43
N SER A 35 -64.29 7.27 -23.00
CA SER A 35 -63.78 5.93 -22.69
C SER A 35 -62.36 5.72 -23.22
N VAL A 36 -62.08 6.20 -24.44
CA VAL A 36 -60.74 6.16 -25.05
C VAL A 36 -59.77 7.07 -24.29
N SER A 37 -60.21 8.26 -23.86
CA SER A 37 -59.42 9.15 -23.02
C SER A 37 -59.13 8.54 -21.65
N LEU A 38 -60.12 7.89 -21.02
CA LEU A 38 -59.94 7.18 -19.75
C LEU A 38 -58.96 5.99 -19.89
N TYR A 39 -59.07 5.24 -20.99
CA TYR A 39 -58.16 4.14 -21.30
C TYR A 39 -56.74 4.64 -21.55
N SER A 40 -56.57 5.71 -22.33
CA SER A 40 -55.28 6.35 -22.58
C SER A 40 -54.66 6.89 -21.28
N TRP A 41 -55.47 7.48 -20.39
CA TRP A 41 -55.02 7.93 -19.07
C TRP A 41 -54.60 6.76 -18.20
N HIS A 42 -55.34 5.65 -18.25
CA HIS A 42 -55.00 4.43 -17.51
C HIS A 42 -53.67 3.84 -17.99
N GLU A 43 -53.46 3.78 -19.30
CA GLU A 43 -52.24 3.25 -19.90
C GLU A 43 -51.03 4.17 -19.64
N GLN A 44 -51.17 5.50 -19.80
CA GLN A 44 -50.13 6.46 -19.43
C GLN A 44 -49.83 6.45 -17.93
N SER A 45 -50.85 6.37 -17.07
CA SER A 45 -50.65 6.28 -15.62
C SER A 45 -49.93 4.99 -15.24
N SER A 46 -50.23 3.88 -15.91
CA SER A 46 -49.52 2.61 -15.74
C SER A 46 -48.06 2.70 -16.18
N GLN A 47 -47.76 3.37 -17.31
CA GLN A 47 -46.39 3.58 -17.78
C GLN A 47 -45.59 4.50 -16.85
N ILE A 48 -46.17 5.62 -16.40
CA ILE A 48 -45.53 6.53 -15.44
C ILE A 48 -45.27 5.81 -14.12
N ARG A 49 -46.25 5.03 -13.62
CA ARG A 49 -46.11 4.28 -12.37
C ARG A 49 -45.08 3.15 -12.51
N TYR A 50 -45.00 2.47 -13.66
CA TYR A 50 -43.94 1.49 -13.95
C TYR A 50 -42.54 2.13 -14.02
N SER A 51 -42.40 3.29 -14.66
CA SER A 51 -41.15 4.06 -14.70
C SER A 51 -40.74 4.56 -13.32
N LEU A 52 -41.69 5.05 -12.52
CA LEU A 52 -41.45 5.56 -11.17
C LEU A 52 -41.15 4.45 -10.16
N ASP A 53 -41.81 3.30 -10.25
CA ASP A 53 -41.69 2.21 -9.28
C ASP A 53 -40.48 1.30 -9.57
N LYS A 54 -40.06 1.19 -10.83
CA LYS A 54 -38.97 0.28 -11.24
C LYS A 54 -37.65 0.97 -11.56
N TYR A 55 -37.64 2.17 -12.14
CA TYR A 55 -36.41 2.82 -12.61
C TYR A 55 -35.84 3.80 -11.58
N PHE A 56 -36.68 4.62 -10.93
CA PHE A 56 -36.22 5.59 -9.93
C PHE A 56 -35.46 4.95 -8.74
N PRO A 57 -35.96 3.86 -8.12
CA PRO A 57 -35.23 3.19 -7.04
C PRO A 57 -33.91 2.58 -7.50
N ARG A 58 -33.83 2.11 -8.75
CA ARG A 58 -32.61 1.53 -9.33
C ARG A 58 -31.55 2.59 -9.61
N ILE A 59 -31.92 3.70 -10.23
CA ILE A 59 -31.02 4.83 -10.47
C ILE A 59 -30.51 5.39 -9.14
N HIS A 60 -31.39 5.53 -8.15
CA HIS A 60 -30.99 5.96 -6.81
C HIS A 60 -30.00 4.99 -6.14
N SER A 61 -30.24 3.67 -6.24
CA SER A 61 -29.33 2.66 -5.71
C SER A 61 -27.98 2.63 -6.43
N ALA A 62 -27.96 2.83 -7.75
CA ALA A 62 -26.74 2.90 -8.55
C ALA A 62 -25.89 4.12 -8.16
N PHE A 63 -26.52 5.29 -7.97
CA PHE A 63 -25.85 6.50 -7.50
C PHE A 63 -25.24 6.34 -6.09
N LEU A 64 -25.96 5.69 -5.17
CA LEU A 64 -25.43 5.40 -3.83
C LEU A 64 -24.29 4.37 -3.85
N ILE A 65 -24.33 3.40 -4.76
CA ILE A 65 -23.24 2.44 -4.98
C ILE A 65 -22.01 3.18 -5.51
N GLU A 66 -22.18 4.03 -6.51
CA GLU A 66 -21.11 4.86 -7.08
C GLU A 66 -20.45 5.75 -6.02
N GLY A 67 -21.26 6.44 -5.21
CA GLY A 67 -20.74 7.30 -4.12
C GLY A 67 -19.93 6.52 -3.08
N ASN A 68 -20.41 5.37 -2.62
CA ASN A 68 -19.66 4.54 -1.67
C ASN A 68 -18.40 3.93 -2.30
N LEU A 69 -18.44 3.64 -3.59
CA LEU A 69 -17.31 3.07 -4.32
C LEU A 69 -16.18 4.09 -4.47
N ASN A 70 -16.50 5.35 -4.75
CA ASN A 70 -15.51 6.43 -4.76
C ASN A 70 -14.85 6.59 -3.39
N LEU A 71 -15.63 6.53 -2.30
CA LEU A 71 -15.08 6.56 -0.94
C LEU A 71 -14.15 5.39 -0.65
N VAL A 72 -14.48 4.17 -1.10
CA VAL A 72 -13.60 2.99 -0.97
C VAL A 72 -12.28 3.22 -1.70
N VAL A 73 -12.33 3.77 -2.91
CA VAL A 73 -11.14 4.07 -3.72
C VAL A 73 -10.26 5.11 -3.04
N ASP A 74 -10.83 6.21 -2.55
CA ASP A 74 -10.09 7.28 -1.89
C ASP A 74 -9.47 6.78 -0.58
N GLN A 75 -10.24 6.07 0.24
CA GLN A 75 -9.75 5.51 1.51
C GLN A 75 -8.69 4.42 1.30
N LEU A 76 -8.74 3.63 0.22
CA LEU A 76 -7.67 2.68 -0.12
C LEU A 76 -6.36 3.39 -0.46
N ASN A 77 -6.43 4.58 -1.06
CA ASN A 77 -5.24 5.41 -1.32
C ASN A 77 -4.67 5.97 0.00
N GLU A 78 -5.54 6.49 0.86
CA GLU A 78 -5.14 6.97 2.19
C GLU A 78 -4.58 5.83 3.06
N PHE A 79 -5.13 4.61 2.93
CA PHE A 79 -4.71 3.43 3.68
C PHE A 79 -3.24 3.08 3.46
N LEU A 80 -2.76 3.19 2.22
CA LEU A 80 -1.34 3.00 1.87
C LEU A 80 -0.42 4.06 2.49
N GLN A 81 -0.95 5.27 2.72
CA GLN A 81 -0.20 6.40 3.24
C GLN A 81 -0.39 6.61 4.76
N ALA A 82 -1.08 5.68 5.43
CA ALA A 82 -1.47 5.83 6.82
C ALA A 82 -0.22 6.04 7.71
N PRO A 83 -0.16 7.13 8.51
CA PRO A 83 1.03 7.50 9.26
C PRO A 83 1.29 6.61 10.47
N ASN A 84 0.27 5.89 10.95
CA ASN A 84 0.38 5.00 12.10
C ASN A 84 -0.71 3.91 12.08
N THR A 85 -0.55 2.91 12.95
CA THR A 85 -1.46 1.76 13.06
C THR A 85 -2.89 2.16 13.44
N THR A 86 -3.08 3.20 14.25
CA THR A 86 -4.42 3.66 14.65
C THR A 86 -5.22 4.15 13.45
N VAL A 87 -4.62 5.05 12.65
CA VAL A 87 -5.25 5.56 11.41
C VAL A 87 -5.51 4.42 10.42
N ARG A 88 -4.56 3.47 10.30
CA ARG A 88 -4.71 2.30 9.42
C ARG A 88 -5.93 1.44 9.82
N LEU A 89 -6.10 1.13 11.11
CA LEU A 89 -7.24 0.34 11.59
C LEU A 89 -8.57 1.08 11.42
N GLN A 90 -8.59 2.39 11.59
CA GLN A 90 -9.76 3.22 11.34
C GLN A 90 -10.17 3.16 9.86
N LEU A 91 -9.22 3.41 8.95
CA LEU A 91 -9.45 3.34 7.50
C LEU A 91 -9.92 1.95 7.06
N ARG A 92 -9.30 0.88 7.58
CA ARG A 92 -9.74 -0.50 7.33
C ARG A 92 -11.21 -0.70 7.68
N THR A 93 -11.63 -0.20 8.84
CA THR A 93 -13.01 -0.32 9.32
C THR A 93 -13.98 0.45 8.43
N GLN A 94 -13.61 1.66 8.01
CA GLN A 94 -14.42 2.48 7.10
C GLN A 94 -14.57 1.83 5.72
N ILE A 95 -13.48 1.32 5.14
CA ILE A 95 -13.51 0.63 3.85
C ILE A 95 -14.45 -0.58 3.91
N ILE A 96 -14.36 -1.40 4.96
CA ILE A 96 -15.25 -2.56 5.15
C ILE A 96 -16.72 -2.11 5.23
N GLN A 97 -17.02 -1.04 5.98
CA GLN A 97 -18.38 -0.50 6.09
C GLN A 97 -18.95 -0.02 4.75
N HIS A 98 -18.13 0.63 3.91
CA HIS A 98 -18.55 1.04 2.58
C HIS A 98 -18.77 -0.17 1.66
N LEU A 99 -17.89 -1.18 1.69
CA LEU A 99 -18.06 -2.43 0.94
C LEU A 99 -19.36 -3.16 1.34
N ASP A 100 -19.66 -3.24 2.64
CA ASP A 100 -20.90 -3.83 3.15
C ASP A 100 -22.15 -3.03 2.75
N THR A 101 -22.01 -1.71 2.62
CA THR A 101 -23.09 -0.84 2.14
C THR A 101 -23.35 -1.05 0.64
N ILE A 102 -22.30 -1.14 -0.17
CA ILE A 102 -22.40 -1.47 -1.60
C ILE A 102 -23.06 -2.85 -1.76
N GLU A 103 -22.67 -3.85 -0.98
CA GLU A 103 -23.26 -5.19 -1.03
C GLU A 103 -24.76 -5.17 -0.71
N ARG A 104 -25.19 -4.41 0.31
CA ARG A 104 -26.61 -4.27 0.65
C ARG A 104 -27.41 -3.61 -0.47
N LEU A 105 -26.88 -2.52 -1.04
CA LEU A 105 -27.51 -1.80 -2.15
C LEU A 105 -27.58 -2.66 -3.43
N SER A 106 -26.59 -3.53 -3.65
CA SER A 106 -26.53 -4.41 -4.83
C SER A 106 -27.69 -5.40 -4.94
N ARG A 107 -28.41 -5.66 -3.83
CA ARG A 107 -29.56 -6.57 -3.81
C ARG A 107 -30.71 -6.12 -4.72
N GLY A 108 -30.78 -4.82 -5.03
CA GLY A 108 -31.78 -4.25 -5.95
C GLY A 108 -31.41 -4.30 -7.43
N LEU A 109 -30.17 -4.71 -7.77
CA LEU A 109 -29.66 -4.78 -9.15
C LEU A 109 -30.11 -6.07 -9.87
N SER A 110 -29.88 -6.14 -11.19
CA SER A 110 -30.12 -7.37 -11.95
C SER A 110 -29.18 -8.50 -11.52
N SER A 111 -29.55 -9.76 -11.79
CA SER A 111 -28.74 -10.92 -11.42
C SER A 111 -27.32 -10.87 -11.99
N ARG A 112 -27.15 -10.36 -13.23
CA ARG A 112 -25.85 -10.25 -13.89
C ARG A 112 -24.96 -9.20 -13.24
N GLU A 113 -25.49 -8.00 -13.00
CA GLU A 113 -24.76 -6.91 -12.35
C GLU A 113 -24.40 -7.27 -10.90
N ARG A 114 -25.32 -7.89 -10.18
CA ARG A 114 -25.09 -8.36 -8.81
C ARG A 114 -23.97 -9.39 -8.77
N GLN A 115 -23.93 -10.32 -9.72
CA GLN A 115 -22.87 -11.34 -9.78
C GLN A 115 -21.50 -10.71 -10.05
N GLN A 116 -21.41 -9.79 -11.00
CA GLN A 116 -20.17 -9.06 -11.30
C GLN A 116 -19.69 -8.24 -10.09
N LEU A 117 -20.59 -7.48 -9.46
CA LEU A 117 -20.25 -6.66 -8.29
C LEU A 117 -19.84 -7.51 -7.08
N THR A 118 -20.48 -8.68 -6.88
CA THR A 118 -20.12 -9.60 -5.79
C THR A 118 -18.67 -10.06 -5.91
N VAL A 119 -18.22 -10.41 -7.12
CA VAL A 119 -16.82 -10.80 -7.37
C VAL A 119 -15.88 -9.67 -7.03
N ILE A 120 -16.16 -8.45 -7.51
CA ILE A 120 -15.26 -7.30 -7.26
C ILE A 120 -15.23 -6.93 -5.76
N LEU A 121 -16.36 -7.01 -5.06
CA LEU A 121 -16.42 -6.81 -3.61
C LEU A 121 -15.62 -7.86 -2.84
N GLN A 122 -15.66 -9.12 -3.26
CA GLN A 122 -14.86 -10.19 -2.66
C GLN A 122 -13.35 -9.95 -2.90
N ASP A 123 -12.97 -9.64 -4.14
CA ASP A 123 -11.59 -9.29 -4.50
C ASP A 123 -11.10 -8.09 -3.67
N SER A 124 -11.93 -7.07 -3.49
CA SER A 124 -11.59 -5.87 -2.70
C SER A 124 -11.36 -6.17 -1.23
N ARG A 125 -12.13 -7.10 -0.64
CA ARG A 125 -11.92 -7.55 0.74
C ARG A 125 -10.63 -8.36 0.89
N SER A 126 -10.32 -9.23 -0.08
CA SER A 126 -9.04 -9.95 -0.11
C SER A 126 -7.87 -8.98 -0.21
N LEU A 127 -7.95 -8.06 -1.16
CA LEU A 127 -6.95 -7.02 -1.39
C LEU A 127 -6.72 -6.16 -0.13
N LEU A 128 -7.78 -5.73 0.56
CA LEU A 128 -7.64 -4.96 1.81
C LEU A 128 -6.87 -5.76 2.86
N SER A 129 -7.14 -7.06 2.98
CA SER A 129 -6.42 -7.94 3.90
C SER A 129 -4.96 -8.14 3.50
N GLU A 130 -4.68 -8.27 2.20
CA GLU A 130 -3.33 -8.40 1.66
C GLU A 130 -2.51 -7.13 1.88
N LEU A 131 -3.10 -5.95 1.59
CA LEU A 131 -2.50 -4.65 1.84
C LEU A 131 -2.22 -4.42 3.33
N ASP A 132 -3.17 -4.73 4.21
CA ASP A 132 -2.98 -4.58 5.66
C ASP A 132 -1.81 -5.43 6.16
N ARG A 133 -1.74 -6.70 5.70
CA ARG A 133 -0.63 -7.60 6.03
C ARG A 133 0.70 -7.11 5.48
N ALA A 134 0.74 -6.65 4.22
CA ALA A 134 1.95 -6.15 3.59
C ALA A 134 2.48 -4.89 4.27
N LEU A 135 1.60 -3.93 4.56
CA LEU A 135 1.95 -2.70 5.29
C LEU A 135 2.39 -2.98 6.72
N TYR A 136 1.72 -3.89 7.42
CA TYR A 136 2.13 -4.29 8.77
C TYR A 136 3.51 -4.95 8.78
N ASN A 137 3.77 -5.89 7.87
CA ASN A 137 5.08 -6.52 7.74
C ASN A 137 6.17 -5.49 7.41
N MET A 138 5.90 -4.56 6.49
CA MET A 138 6.82 -3.47 6.15
C MET A 138 7.12 -2.58 7.37
N PHE A 139 6.12 -2.27 8.20
CA PHE A 139 6.31 -1.52 9.44
C PHE A 139 7.26 -2.25 10.41
N LEU A 140 7.02 -3.55 10.66
CA LEU A 140 7.89 -4.34 11.54
C LEU A 140 9.34 -4.41 11.01
N LEU A 141 9.52 -4.55 9.70
CA LEU A 141 10.84 -4.61 9.09
C LEU A 141 11.56 -3.27 9.11
N ARG A 142 10.83 -2.15 8.98
CA ARG A 142 11.40 -0.80 9.18
C ARG A 142 11.87 -0.59 10.61
N GLU A 143 11.12 -1.11 11.60
CA GLU A 143 11.54 -1.08 12.99
C GLU A 143 12.83 -1.89 13.20
N LYS A 144 12.89 -3.11 12.67
CA LYS A 144 14.10 -3.96 12.73
C LYS A 144 15.32 -3.30 12.06
N VAL A 145 15.12 -2.63 10.93
CA VAL A 145 16.16 -1.83 10.25
C VAL A 145 16.60 -0.65 11.12
N SER A 146 15.68 0.02 11.81
CA SER A 146 15.99 1.11 12.74
C SER A 146 16.78 0.62 13.96
N GLU A 147 16.39 -0.53 14.52
CA GLU A 147 17.10 -1.19 15.62
C GLU A 147 18.54 -1.56 15.22
N LEU A 148 18.73 -2.16 14.05
CA LEU A 148 20.05 -2.48 13.51
C LEU A 148 20.90 -1.21 13.33
N SER A 149 20.31 -0.15 12.77
CA SER A 149 21.00 1.15 12.60
C SER A 149 21.48 1.70 13.94
N ALA A 150 20.59 1.74 14.94
CA ALA A 150 20.92 2.22 16.27
C ALA A 150 22.01 1.37 16.95
N ARG A 151 21.99 0.05 16.73
CA ARG A 151 23.03 -0.84 17.27
C ARG A 151 24.39 -0.61 16.61
N ILE A 152 24.43 -0.38 15.30
CA ILE A 152 25.66 -0.03 14.57
C ILE A 152 26.23 1.29 15.07
N ASP A 153 25.37 2.31 15.21
CA ASP A 153 25.78 3.63 15.71
C ASP A 153 26.34 3.52 17.13
N TRP A 154 25.68 2.75 18.00
CA TRP A 154 26.17 2.52 19.36
C TRP A 154 27.54 1.82 19.39
N LEU A 155 27.75 0.78 18.57
CA LEU A 155 29.03 0.08 18.51
C LEU A 155 30.15 0.96 17.94
N HIS A 156 29.85 1.79 16.95
CA HIS A 156 30.79 2.76 16.40
C HIS A 156 31.22 3.82 17.43
N ASP A 157 30.26 4.33 18.20
CA ASP A 157 30.53 5.32 19.26
C ASP A 157 31.36 4.70 20.41
N ASP A 158 31.06 3.45 20.78
CA ASP A 158 31.82 2.68 21.78
C ASP A 158 33.27 2.44 21.30
N PHE A 159 33.44 1.97 20.05
CA PHE A 159 34.75 1.81 19.43
C PHE A 159 35.55 3.11 19.43
N THR A 160 34.91 4.22 19.04
CA THR A 160 35.56 5.53 18.98
C THR A 160 36.00 6.00 20.37
N THR A 161 35.21 5.74 21.41
CA THR A 161 35.53 6.08 22.79
C THR A 161 36.74 5.31 23.30
N GLU A 162 36.74 3.99 23.09
CA GLU A 162 37.85 3.11 23.46
C GLU A 162 39.12 3.44 22.69
N LEU A 163 39.01 3.73 21.39
CA LEU A 163 40.12 4.14 20.54
C LEU A 163 40.77 5.42 21.07
N ASN A 164 39.97 6.43 21.42
CA ASN A 164 40.47 7.68 21.96
C ASN A 164 41.18 7.48 23.31
N SER A 165 40.66 6.63 24.18
CA SER A 165 41.32 6.29 25.44
C SER A 165 42.66 5.61 25.20
N LEU A 166 42.71 4.65 24.28
CA LEU A 166 43.93 3.92 23.95
C LEU A 166 45.00 4.81 23.28
N VAL A 167 44.59 5.72 22.40
CA VAL A 167 45.49 6.71 21.77
C VAL A 167 46.09 7.67 22.81
N GLN A 168 45.31 8.07 23.82
CA GLN A 168 45.82 8.87 24.93
C GLN A 168 46.84 8.09 25.77
N ASP A 169 46.57 6.81 26.03
CA ASP A 169 47.51 5.93 26.74
C ASP A 169 48.82 5.77 25.96
N PHE A 170 48.78 5.55 24.64
CA PHE A 170 50.00 5.51 23.82
C PHE A 170 50.81 6.80 23.90
N THR A 171 50.13 7.95 23.85
CA THR A 171 50.79 9.26 23.97
C THR A 171 51.50 9.39 25.31
N TRP A 172 50.84 8.95 26.39
CA TRP A 172 51.41 8.96 27.73
C TRP A 172 52.60 7.98 27.88
N GLN A 173 52.48 6.75 27.36
CA GLN A 173 53.55 5.76 27.37
C GLN A 173 54.77 6.26 26.59
N GLN A 174 54.57 6.84 25.40
CA GLN A 174 55.66 7.42 24.61
C GLN A 174 56.35 8.58 25.33
N GLY A 175 55.59 9.49 25.95
CA GLY A 175 56.15 10.60 26.73
C GLY A 175 57.01 10.10 27.91
N THR A 176 56.49 9.14 28.66
CA THR A 176 57.21 8.53 29.80
C THR A 176 58.50 7.85 29.36
N LEU A 177 58.48 7.12 28.24
CA LEU A 177 59.67 6.47 27.69
C LEU A 177 60.72 7.49 27.23
N LEU A 178 60.29 8.60 26.61
CA LEU A 178 61.19 9.68 26.20
C LEU A 178 61.86 10.34 27.41
N ASP A 179 61.12 10.59 28.49
CA ASP A 179 61.66 11.17 29.73
C ASP A 179 62.67 10.24 30.41
N GLN A 180 62.41 8.92 30.40
CA GLN A 180 63.34 7.91 30.93
C GLN A 180 64.63 7.83 30.11
N ILE A 181 64.53 7.90 28.79
CA ILE A 181 65.68 7.95 27.89
C ILE A 181 66.49 9.23 28.10
N ALA A 182 65.82 10.39 28.18
CA ALA A 182 66.46 11.69 28.35
C ALA A 182 67.18 11.80 29.70
N SER A 183 66.58 11.28 30.76
CA SER A 183 67.14 11.28 32.13
C SER A 183 68.25 10.25 32.34
N ARG A 184 68.53 9.37 31.35
CA ARG A 184 69.50 8.27 31.43
C ARG A 184 69.28 7.34 32.65
N GLN A 185 68.03 7.21 33.09
CA GLN A 185 67.69 6.36 34.23
C GLN A 185 67.40 4.93 33.76
N GLY A 186 68.38 4.03 33.86
CA GLY A 186 68.22 2.61 33.54
C GLY A 186 68.78 2.21 32.17
N ASP A 187 68.29 1.09 31.62
CA ASP A 187 68.77 0.52 30.36
C ASP A 187 68.10 1.18 29.14
N THR A 188 68.82 2.11 28.51
CA THR A 188 68.37 2.81 27.29
C THR A 188 67.97 1.86 26.17
N ALA A 189 68.63 0.69 26.04
CA ALA A 189 68.29 -0.27 24.99
C ALA A 189 66.90 -0.88 25.21
N GLN A 190 66.54 -1.13 26.47
CA GLN A 190 65.21 -1.62 26.85
C GLN A 190 64.12 -0.59 26.56
N TYR A 191 64.33 0.67 26.90
CA TYR A 191 63.33 1.74 26.61
C TYR A 191 63.16 1.98 25.12
N LEU A 192 64.23 1.93 24.33
CA LEU A 192 64.15 2.01 22.87
C LEU A 192 63.36 0.84 22.26
N LYS A 193 63.56 -0.38 22.79
CA LYS A 193 62.77 -1.55 22.38
C LYS A 193 61.29 -1.33 22.70
N ARG A 194 60.96 -0.93 23.93
CA ARG A 194 59.56 -0.67 24.34
C ARG A 194 58.92 0.44 23.53
N SER A 195 59.67 1.50 23.20
CA SER A 195 59.18 2.60 22.34
C SER A 195 58.77 2.10 20.96
N ARG A 196 59.54 1.18 20.36
CA ARG A 196 59.17 0.55 19.07
C ARG A 196 57.94 -0.35 19.20
N GLU A 197 57.80 -1.08 20.31
CA GLU A 197 56.61 -1.90 20.57
C GLU A 197 55.35 -1.03 20.64
N VAL A 198 55.38 0.07 21.40
CA VAL A 198 54.26 1.01 21.50
C VAL A 198 53.94 1.66 20.14
N GLN A 199 54.96 1.98 19.33
CA GLN A 199 54.76 2.49 17.98
C GLN A 199 54.09 1.46 17.06
N ASN A 200 54.52 0.20 17.14
CA ASN A 200 53.92 -0.89 16.36
C ASN A 200 52.48 -1.14 16.78
N GLU A 201 52.19 -1.17 18.08
CA GLU A 201 50.84 -1.31 18.63
C GLU A 201 49.92 -0.19 18.14
N GLN A 202 50.38 1.06 18.24
CA GLN A 202 49.65 2.22 17.75
C GLN A 202 49.32 2.13 16.25
N GLN A 203 50.26 1.68 15.41
CA GLN A 203 50.03 1.51 13.97
C GLN A 203 48.94 0.46 13.67
N GLN A 204 48.93 -0.63 14.43
CA GLN A 204 47.94 -1.70 14.28
C GLN A 204 46.55 -1.25 14.74
N VAL A 205 46.48 -0.48 15.82
CA VAL A 205 45.24 0.14 16.31
C VAL A 205 44.63 1.09 15.26
N TYR A 206 45.44 1.91 14.58
CA TYR A 206 44.92 2.74 13.48
C TYR A 206 44.43 1.92 12.28
N THR A 207 45.01 0.74 12.06
CA THR A 207 44.56 -0.17 11.01
C THR A 207 43.20 -0.78 11.38
N LEU A 208 42.99 -1.15 12.65
CA LEU A 208 41.66 -1.53 13.14
C LEU A 208 40.65 -0.41 12.98
N ALA A 209 41.00 0.83 13.32
CA ALA A 209 40.09 1.96 13.17
C ALA A 209 39.66 2.15 11.70
N ARG A 210 40.57 1.94 10.75
CA ARG A 210 40.21 1.98 9.33
C ARG A 210 39.25 0.84 8.94
N ILE A 211 39.53 -0.38 9.40
CA ILE A 211 38.68 -1.54 9.12
C ILE A 211 37.28 -1.35 9.71
N GLU A 212 37.21 -0.85 10.94
CA GLU A 212 35.95 -0.53 11.62
C GLU A 212 35.12 0.47 10.83
N ASN A 213 35.72 1.59 10.39
CA ASN A 213 35.01 2.58 9.58
C ASN A 213 34.49 1.96 8.28
N GLN A 214 35.30 1.14 7.60
CA GLN A 214 34.87 0.46 6.38
C GLN A 214 33.68 -0.49 6.61
N ILE A 215 33.65 -1.17 7.75
CA ILE A 215 32.53 -2.04 8.13
C ILE A 215 31.28 -1.19 8.41
N VAL A 216 31.41 -0.16 9.25
CA VAL A 216 30.29 0.69 9.65
C VAL A 216 29.68 1.43 8.46
N ASP A 217 30.51 2.00 7.60
CA ASP A 217 30.05 2.72 6.40
C ASP A 217 29.25 1.79 5.48
N ASP A 218 29.75 0.58 5.22
CA ASP A 218 29.05 -0.39 4.35
C ASP A 218 27.73 -0.87 4.98
N LEU A 219 27.72 -1.15 6.30
CA LEU A 219 26.50 -1.50 7.03
C LEU A 219 25.46 -0.36 6.96
N ARG A 220 25.88 0.89 7.16
CA ARG A 220 25.01 2.07 7.11
C ARG A 220 24.46 2.29 5.72
N ASP A 221 25.32 2.24 4.70
CA ASP A 221 24.92 2.39 3.30
C ASP A 221 23.88 1.33 2.93
N ARG A 222 24.10 0.07 3.33
CA ARG A 222 23.15 -1.00 3.06
C ARG A 222 21.79 -0.81 3.73
N LEU A 223 21.76 -0.35 4.99
CA LEU A 223 20.50 -0.01 5.66
C LEU A 223 19.80 1.19 5.03
N ASN A 224 20.56 2.16 4.52
CA ASN A 224 20.02 3.33 3.84
C ASN A 224 19.45 2.98 2.46
N GLU A 225 20.08 2.07 1.72
CA GLU A 225 19.55 1.51 0.47
C GLU A 225 18.17 0.88 0.70
N LEU A 226 18.03 0.05 1.74
CA LEU A 226 16.75 -0.55 2.12
C LEU A 226 15.67 0.51 2.40
N LYS A 227 16.01 1.57 3.13
CA LYS A 227 15.06 2.67 3.44
C LYS A 227 14.66 3.46 2.19
N SER A 228 15.56 3.60 1.22
CA SER A 228 15.35 4.41 0.01
C SER A 228 14.40 3.78 -1.00
N GLY A 229 14.14 2.47 -0.89
CA GLY A 229 13.25 1.75 -1.79
C GLY A 229 13.76 1.65 -3.24
N ARG A 230 15.06 1.82 -3.49
CA ARG A 230 15.64 1.58 -4.82
C ARG A 230 15.54 0.10 -5.16
N ASP A 231 14.92 -0.16 -6.30
CA ASP A 231 14.58 -1.47 -6.90
C ASP A 231 15.80 -2.24 -7.44
N ASP A 232 17.01 -1.77 -7.17
CA ASP A 232 18.21 -2.46 -7.62
C ASP A 232 18.43 -3.68 -6.74
N ASP A 233 18.09 -4.84 -7.30
CA ASP A 233 18.43 -6.20 -6.88
C ASP A 233 19.42 -6.20 -5.70
N ILE A 234 18.87 -6.06 -4.48
CA ILE A 234 19.64 -5.98 -3.24
C ILE A 234 20.23 -7.38 -3.06
N GLN A 235 21.41 -7.58 -3.64
CA GLN A 235 22.08 -8.87 -3.68
C GLN A 235 22.68 -9.15 -2.32
N VAL A 236 21.89 -9.82 -1.48
CA VAL A 236 22.32 -10.34 -0.18
C VAL A 236 23.58 -11.18 -0.31
N GLU A 237 23.73 -11.89 -1.43
CA GLU A 237 24.93 -12.68 -1.72
C GLU A 237 26.18 -11.81 -1.95
N THR A 238 26.03 -10.69 -2.66
CA THR A 238 27.14 -9.75 -2.89
C THR A 238 27.57 -9.10 -1.58
N HIS A 239 26.61 -8.72 -0.73
CA HIS A 239 26.84 -8.26 0.64
C HIS A 239 27.60 -9.30 1.46
N LEU A 240 27.12 -10.55 1.53
CA LEU A 240 27.74 -11.61 2.31
C LEU A 240 29.18 -11.87 1.85
N ARG A 241 29.41 -12.00 0.54
CA ARG A 241 30.75 -12.21 -0.01
C ARG A 241 31.70 -11.05 0.31
N TYR A 242 31.21 -9.81 0.26
CA TYR A 242 32.00 -8.64 0.63
C TYR A 242 32.37 -8.68 2.13
N PHE A 243 31.40 -8.95 3.00
CA PHE A 243 31.64 -9.06 4.44
C PHE A 243 32.53 -10.24 4.82
N GLU A 244 32.47 -11.37 4.12
CA GLU A 244 33.41 -12.48 4.32
C GLU A 244 34.85 -12.06 4.00
N ASN A 245 35.06 -11.24 2.96
CA ASN A 245 36.38 -10.69 2.63
C ASN A 245 36.84 -9.66 3.68
N LEU A 246 35.94 -8.79 4.15
CA LEU A 246 36.24 -7.85 5.24
C LEU A 246 36.59 -8.60 6.52
N LYS A 247 35.83 -9.65 6.87
CA LYS A 247 36.13 -10.50 8.02
C LYS A 247 37.50 -11.13 7.92
N LYS A 248 37.86 -11.69 6.76
CA LYS A 248 39.19 -12.26 6.56
C LYS A 248 40.29 -11.21 6.80
N THR A 249 40.09 -10.00 6.27
CA THR A 249 41.02 -8.88 6.45
C THR A 249 41.10 -8.47 7.92
N ALA A 250 39.97 -8.38 8.62
CA ALA A 250 39.91 -8.07 10.03
C ALA A 250 40.62 -9.14 10.88
N ASP A 251 40.31 -10.43 10.66
CA ASP A 251 40.92 -11.56 11.37
C ASP A 251 42.46 -11.56 11.23
N GLU A 252 42.99 -11.24 10.04
CA GLU A 252 44.43 -11.14 9.79
C GLU A 252 45.09 -10.02 10.60
N ASN A 253 44.44 -8.85 10.72
CA ASN A 253 44.96 -7.71 11.49
C ASN A 253 44.75 -7.88 13.00
N ILE A 254 43.63 -8.48 13.41
CA ILE A 254 43.29 -8.80 14.81
C ILE A 254 44.33 -9.73 15.44
N ARG A 255 44.81 -10.73 14.70
CA ARG A 255 45.86 -11.66 15.17
C ARG A 255 47.18 -10.96 15.46
N MET A 256 47.49 -9.86 14.77
CA MET A 256 48.70 -9.08 15.06
C MET A 256 48.63 -8.40 16.43
N LEU A 257 47.43 -8.30 17.02
CA LEU A 257 47.19 -7.64 18.30
C LEU A 257 46.94 -8.61 19.46
N ASP A 258 47.13 -9.92 19.25
CA ASP A 258 46.90 -10.94 20.29
C ASP A 258 47.77 -10.73 21.54
N ASP A 259 48.96 -10.18 21.36
CA ASP A 259 49.91 -9.89 22.43
C ASP A 259 49.61 -8.58 23.18
N TRP A 260 48.57 -7.82 22.79
CA TRP A 260 48.25 -6.50 23.36
C TRP A 260 46.85 -6.46 24.00
N PRO A 261 46.75 -6.74 25.32
CA PRO A 261 45.48 -6.81 26.05
C PRO A 261 44.66 -5.52 26.01
N GLY A 262 45.29 -4.36 25.87
CA GLY A 262 44.61 -3.06 25.78
C GLY A 262 43.70 -2.92 24.54
N THR A 263 43.82 -3.83 23.57
CA THR A 263 43.02 -3.82 22.34
C THR A 263 41.83 -4.76 22.35
N ILE A 264 41.61 -5.53 23.43
CA ILE A 264 40.55 -6.55 23.49
C ILE A 264 39.18 -5.97 23.16
N THR A 265 38.81 -4.83 23.74
CA THR A 265 37.49 -4.20 23.51
C THR A 265 37.32 -3.80 22.05
N LEU A 266 38.32 -3.15 21.44
CA LEU A 266 38.28 -2.77 20.02
C LEU A 266 38.07 -3.96 19.09
N ARG A 267 38.73 -5.10 19.40
CA ARG A 267 38.60 -6.33 18.63
C ARG A 267 37.21 -6.95 18.77
N GLN A 268 36.67 -6.97 19.99
CA GLN A 268 35.31 -7.45 20.25
C GLN A 268 34.26 -6.62 19.51
N THR A 269 34.42 -5.29 19.48
CA THR A 269 33.49 -4.41 18.76
C THR A 269 33.54 -4.66 17.25
N ILE A 270 34.72 -4.89 16.66
CA ILE A 270 34.85 -5.29 15.25
C ILE A 270 34.17 -6.63 14.98
N ASP A 271 34.38 -7.63 15.85
CA ASP A 271 33.72 -8.93 15.72
C ASP A 271 32.20 -8.80 15.78
N GLU A 272 31.66 -7.99 16.71
CA GLU A 272 30.22 -7.73 16.80
C GLU A 272 29.65 -7.05 15.55
N LEU A 273 30.38 -6.06 14.99
CA LEU A 273 30.03 -5.38 13.75
C LEU A 273 30.02 -6.34 12.55
N LEU A 274 31.04 -7.17 12.41
CA LEU A 274 31.12 -8.20 11.36
C LEU A 274 30.00 -9.23 11.51
N ASP A 275 29.72 -9.66 12.74
CA ASP A 275 28.64 -10.58 13.03
C ASP A 275 27.28 -10.00 12.62
N MET A 276 27.05 -8.70 12.80
CA MET A 276 25.83 -8.05 12.31
C MET A 276 25.67 -8.16 10.80
N GLY A 277 26.76 -8.02 10.05
CA GLY A 277 26.76 -8.12 8.59
C GLY A 277 26.66 -9.55 8.06
N ILE A 278 27.19 -10.54 8.77
CA ILE A 278 27.35 -11.92 8.27
C ILE A 278 26.32 -12.88 8.83
N VAL A 279 26.02 -12.80 10.13
CA VAL A 279 25.19 -13.80 10.80
C VAL A 279 23.79 -13.76 10.22
N LYS A 280 23.36 -14.90 9.71
CA LYS A 280 22.13 -15.07 8.92
C LYS A 280 20.93 -14.33 9.52
N ASN A 281 20.64 -14.54 10.80
CA ASN A 281 19.45 -14.00 11.48
C ASN A 281 19.51 -12.50 11.83
N LYS A 282 20.58 -11.78 11.46
CA LYS A 282 20.74 -10.34 11.68
C LYS A 282 20.43 -9.55 10.39
N MET A 283 21.41 -8.85 9.84
CA MET A 283 21.23 -8.04 8.64
C MET A 283 20.85 -8.85 7.39
N PRO A 284 21.47 -10.00 7.07
CA PRO A 284 21.15 -10.75 5.85
C PRO A 284 19.69 -11.18 5.75
N ASP A 285 19.11 -11.79 6.79
CA ASP A 285 17.69 -12.16 6.80
C ASP A 285 16.80 -10.91 6.77
N THR A 286 17.16 -9.85 7.50
CA THR A 286 16.42 -8.58 7.46
C THR A 286 16.37 -8.01 6.03
N MET A 287 17.48 -8.04 5.30
CA MET A 287 17.53 -7.62 3.90
C MET A 287 16.62 -8.48 3.01
N ARG A 288 16.67 -9.82 3.13
CA ARG A 288 15.81 -10.72 2.35
C ARG A 288 14.33 -10.48 2.64
N GLU A 289 13.98 -10.39 3.93
CA GLU A 289 12.61 -10.16 4.40
C GLU A 289 12.10 -8.80 3.94
N TYR A 290 12.93 -7.75 4.01
CA TYR A 290 12.58 -6.40 3.58
C TYR A 290 12.28 -6.34 2.08
N VAL A 291 13.16 -6.90 1.25
CA VAL A 291 12.94 -6.96 -0.22
C VAL A 291 11.68 -7.75 -0.55
N ALA A 292 11.46 -8.89 0.10
CA ALA A 292 10.26 -9.69 -0.12
C ALA A 292 8.98 -8.94 0.30
N ALA A 293 9.02 -8.22 1.43
CA ALA A 293 7.88 -7.43 1.91
C ALA A 293 7.62 -6.21 1.01
N GLN A 294 8.66 -5.56 0.50
CA GLN A 294 8.54 -4.48 -0.48
C GLN A 294 7.85 -4.97 -1.75
N LYS A 295 8.34 -6.07 -2.32
CA LYS A 295 7.72 -6.68 -3.51
C LYS A 295 6.26 -7.06 -3.27
N ALA A 296 5.96 -7.66 -2.12
CA ALA A 296 4.57 -8.00 -1.76
C ALA A 296 3.67 -6.77 -1.66
N LEU A 297 4.18 -5.65 -1.13
CA LEU A 297 3.46 -4.39 -1.05
C LEU A 297 3.23 -3.78 -2.45
N GLU A 298 4.24 -3.83 -3.32
CA GLU A 298 4.13 -3.37 -4.71
C GLU A 298 3.13 -4.20 -5.51
N ASP A 299 3.19 -5.53 -5.40
CA ASP A 299 2.25 -6.44 -6.06
C ASP A 299 0.81 -6.22 -5.56
N ALA A 300 0.62 -6.01 -4.26
CA ALA A 300 -0.68 -5.65 -3.69
C ALA A 300 -1.16 -4.28 -4.19
N SER A 301 -0.26 -3.29 -4.32
CA SER A 301 -0.59 -1.97 -4.87
C SER A 301 -1.00 -2.03 -6.34
N ARG A 302 -0.33 -2.86 -7.16
CA ARG A 302 -0.71 -3.12 -8.56
C ARG A 302 -2.07 -3.81 -8.65
N THR A 303 -2.32 -4.79 -7.78
CA THR A 303 -3.61 -5.51 -7.71
C THR A 303 -4.74 -4.55 -7.32
N ARG A 304 -4.46 -3.59 -6.45
CA ARG A 304 -5.38 -2.49 -6.14
C ARG A 304 -5.72 -1.66 -7.36
N GLU A 305 -4.73 -1.21 -8.13
CA GLU A 305 -4.97 -0.42 -9.34
C GLU A 305 -5.82 -1.19 -10.36
N ALA A 306 -5.54 -2.48 -10.55
CA ALA A 306 -6.34 -3.34 -11.41
C ALA A 306 -7.79 -3.51 -10.90
N THR A 307 -7.97 -3.65 -9.59
CA THR A 307 -9.31 -3.77 -8.97
C THR A 307 -10.11 -2.47 -9.07
N GLN A 308 -9.46 -1.33 -8.86
CA GLN A 308 -10.03 -0.01 -9.09
C GLN A 308 -10.42 0.22 -10.56
N GLY A 309 -9.58 -0.22 -11.51
CA GLY A 309 -9.89 -0.19 -12.93
C GLY A 309 -11.15 -0.99 -13.26
N ARG A 310 -11.26 -2.22 -12.73
CA ARG A 310 -12.45 -3.07 -12.89
C ARG A 310 -13.72 -2.41 -12.32
N PHE A 311 -13.61 -1.73 -11.17
CA PHE A 311 -14.72 -0.97 -10.61
C PHE A 311 -15.17 0.18 -11.51
N ARG A 312 -14.22 0.98 -12.03
CA ARG A 312 -14.54 2.11 -12.94
C ARG A 312 -15.24 1.64 -14.21
N THR A 313 -14.76 0.57 -14.84
CA THR A 313 -15.41 0.01 -16.04
C THR A 313 -16.83 -0.47 -15.75
N LEU A 314 -17.10 -1.04 -14.58
CA LEU A 314 -18.46 -1.45 -14.19
C LEU A 314 -19.39 -0.24 -14.01
N LEU A 315 -18.91 0.83 -13.38
CA LEU A 315 -19.67 2.08 -13.22
C LEU A 315 -20.00 2.72 -14.58
N GLU A 316 -19.01 2.81 -15.47
CA GLU A 316 -19.21 3.34 -16.82
C GLU A 316 -20.25 2.52 -17.60
N ALA A 317 -20.14 1.19 -17.57
CA ALA A 317 -21.08 0.31 -18.24
C ALA A 317 -22.52 0.49 -17.72
N GLN A 318 -22.69 0.67 -16.40
CA GLN A 318 -23.99 0.98 -15.81
C GLN A 318 -24.52 2.35 -16.27
N ALA A 319 -23.70 3.39 -16.20
CA ALA A 319 -24.09 4.74 -16.63
C ALA A 319 -24.56 4.78 -18.10
N TRP A 320 -23.86 4.07 -19.00
CA TRP A 320 -24.25 3.92 -20.41
C TRP A 320 -25.55 3.12 -20.61
N GLN A 321 -25.78 2.09 -19.81
CA GLN A 321 -27.01 1.32 -19.86
C GLN A 321 -28.21 2.14 -19.39
N TYR A 322 -28.06 2.97 -18.36
CA TYR A 322 -29.12 3.88 -17.90
C TYR A 322 -29.37 5.04 -18.86
N SER A 323 -28.36 5.55 -19.57
CA SER A 323 -28.53 6.63 -20.56
C SER A 323 -29.17 6.15 -21.86
N SER A 324 -28.82 4.96 -22.36
CA SER A 324 -29.41 4.37 -23.57
C SER A 324 -30.87 3.95 -23.37
N THR A 325 -31.23 3.44 -22.19
CA THR A 325 -32.62 3.07 -21.89
C THR A 325 -33.55 4.30 -21.78
N ASN A 326 -32.99 5.50 -21.57
CA ASN A 326 -33.73 6.77 -21.58
C ASN A 326 -33.88 7.38 -22.98
N ALA A 327 -33.21 6.86 -24.02
CA ALA A 327 -33.27 7.37 -25.38
C ALA A 327 -34.31 6.65 -26.27
N ASP A 328 -34.79 5.47 -25.84
CA ASP A 328 -35.79 4.65 -26.54
C ASP A 328 -37.23 4.82 -26.00
N VAL A 329 -37.48 5.84 -25.17
CA VAL A 329 -38.81 6.30 -24.73
C VAL A 329 -39.01 7.71 -25.26
#